data_AF-A0A066PSS7-F1
#
_entry.id   AF-A0A066PSS7-F1
#
_cell.length_a   1.000
_cell.length_b   1.000
_cell.length_c   1.000
_cell.angle_alpha   90.00
_cell.angle_beta   90.00
_cell.angle_gamma   90.00
#
_symmetry.space_group_name_H-M   'P 1'
#
loop_
_entity.id
_entity.type
_entity.pdbx_description
1 polymer ?
#
loop_
_entity_poly.entity_id
_entity_poly.type
_entity_poly.pdbx_seq_one_letter_code
_entity_poly.pdbx_strand_id
1 'polypeptide(L)'
;MDRRFGSRAYQYFEFVVVQAVTLLMAIVVTAALAHLVVNIAHDILATTFDPTNAAVFQSVFGGIFTVVIALEFKRSILVTSERDEGPVRVRVVILIGMLAIVRKLIIMDLAHENALQLLALSVAFLSLGIVYWLVRDQDRREMKD
;
A
#
# COMPACT_ATOMS: atom_id res chain seq x y z
N MET A 1 -38.74 13.29 14.58
CA MET A 1 -38.19 14.11 13.49
C MET A 1 -36.83 14.64 13.92
N ASP A 2 -35.79 13.79 14.00
CA ASP A 2 -34.41 14.28 14.28
C ASP A 2 -33.27 13.26 14.03
N ARG A 3 -33.27 12.59 12.87
CA ARG A 3 -32.12 11.77 12.39
C ARG A 3 -31.36 12.41 11.22
N ARG A 4 -31.69 13.64 10.84
CA ARG A 4 -31.18 14.33 9.63
C ARG A 4 -30.06 15.35 9.87
N PHE A 5 -29.82 15.78 11.12
CA PHE A 5 -28.76 16.76 11.43
C PHE A 5 -27.39 16.12 11.70
N GLY A 6 -27.37 14.94 12.32
CA GLY A 6 -26.13 14.17 12.52
C GLY A 6 -25.44 13.76 11.22
N SER A 7 -26.21 13.49 10.15
CA SER A 7 -25.66 13.09 8.86
C SER A 7 -24.95 14.22 8.12
N ARG A 8 -25.40 15.48 8.21
CA ARG A 8 -24.77 16.59 7.46
C ARG A 8 -23.42 17.02 8.04
N ALA A 9 -23.31 17.11 9.36
CA ALA A 9 -22.04 17.43 10.02
C ALA A 9 -21.01 16.31 9.81
N TYR A 10 -21.47 15.05 9.89
CA TYR A 10 -20.66 13.88 9.59
C TYR A 10 -20.20 13.87 8.13
N GLN A 11 -21.09 14.08 7.17
CA GLN A 11 -20.76 14.16 5.74
C GLN A 11 -19.79 15.30 5.42
N TYR A 12 -19.95 16.47 6.06
CA TYR A 12 -19.03 17.57 5.87
C TYR A 12 -17.65 17.25 6.46
N PHE A 13 -17.61 16.67 7.65
CA PHE A 13 -16.36 16.19 8.25
C PHE A 13 -15.68 15.13 7.38
N GLU A 14 -16.42 14.14 6.89
CA GLU A 14 -15.94 13.10 5.99
C GLU A 14 -15.35 13.70 4.71
N PHE A 15 -16.06 14.63 4.07
CA PHE A 15 -15.58 15.32 2.88
C PHE A 15 -14.27 16.08 3.14
N VAL A 16 -14.19 16.82 4.25
CA VAL A 16 -12.97 17.56 4.63
C VAL A 16 -11.80 16.60 4.87
N VAL A 17 -12.03 15.48 5.55
CA VAL A 17 -11.01 14.47 5.83
C VAL A 17 -10.53 13.81 4.54
N VAL A 18 -11.45 13.36 3.67
CA VAL A 18 -11.11 12.74 2.38
C VAL A 18 -10.31 13.72 1.52
N GLN A 19 -10.69 14.99 1.48
CA GLN A 19 -9.98 16.02 0.72
C GLN A 19 -8.57 16.28 1.28
N ALA A 20 -8.43 16.36 2.60
CA ALA A 20 -7.14 16.52 3.27
C ALA A 20 -6.22 15.32 3.01
N VAL A 21 -6.74 14.09 3.19
CA VAL A 21 -5.99 12.86 2.93
C VAL A 21 -5.58 12.77 1.45
N THR A 22 -6.47 13.09 0.51
CA THR A 22 -6.16 13.08 -0.93
C THR A 22 -5.02 14.04 -1.27
N LEU A 23 -5.03 15.25 -0.68
CA LEU A 23 -3.98 16.24 -0.89
C LEU A 23 -2.64 15.75 -0.31
N LEU A 24 -2.66 15.21 0.92
CA LEU A 24 -1.47 14.65 1.55
C LEU A 24 -0.88 13.50 0.73
N MET A 25 -1.72 12.59 0.22
CA MET A 25 -1.28 11.50 -0.62
C MET A 25 -0.68 12.00 -1.94
N ALA A 26 -1.23 13.05 -2.55
CA ALA A 26 -0.65 13.65 -3.75
C ALA A 26 0.76 14.21 -3.48
N ILE A 27 0.97 14.88 -2.34
CA ILE A 27 2.28 15.38 -1.93
C ILE A 27 3.26 14.22 -1.73
N VAL A 28 2.85 13.18 -1.00
CA VAL A 28 3.69 12.00 -0.72
C VAL A 28 4.09 11.28 -2.01
N VAL A 29 3.16 11.07 -2.94
CA VAL A 29 3.45 10.42 -4.24
C VAL A 29 4.46 11.25 -5.04
N THR A 30 4.26 12.56 -5.16
CA THR A 30 5.17 13.43 -5.91
C THR A 30 6.55 13.48 -5.26
N ALA A 31 6.63 13.57 -3.92
CA ALA A 31 7.90 13.55 -3.19
C ALA A 31 8.64 12.22 -3.36
N ALA A 32 7.93 11.09 -3.23
CA ALA A 32 8.52 9.76 -3.41
C ALA A 32 9.04 9.55 -4.83
N LEU A 33 8.29 10.00 -5.84
CA LEU A 33 8.71 9.94 -7.24
C LEU A 33 9.93 10.82 -7.50
N ALA A 34 9.93 12.07 -7.01
CA ALA A 34 11.07 12.97 -7.16
C ALA A 34 12.34 12.39 -6.50
N HIS A 35 12.21 11.88 -5.28
CA HIS A 35 13.31 11.22 -4.57
C HIS A 35 13.85 10.01 -5.33
N LEU A 36 12.97 9.16 -5.89
CA LEU A 36 13.37 8.01 -6.71
C LEU A 36 14.16 8.46 -7.96
N VAL A 37 13.67 9.47 -8.67
CA VAL A 37 14.34 9.99 -9.87
C VAL A 37 15.70 10.58 -9.53
N VAL A 38 15.78 11.39 -8.47
CA VAL A 38 17.05 12.00 -8.03
C VAL A 38 18.06 10.93 -7.62
N ASN A 39 17.65 9.91 -6.87
CA ASN A 39 18.55 8.82 -6.47
C ASN A 39 19.08 8.05 -7.67
N ILE A 40 18.20 7.64 -8.60
CA ILE A 40 18.62 6.93 -9.81
C ILE A 40 19.55 7.80 -10.66
N ALA A 41 19.23 9.09 -10.84
CA ALA A 41 20.06 10.01 -11.60
C ALA A 41 21.44 10.20 -10.96
N HIS A 42 21.48 10.34 -9.63
CA HIS A 42 22.73 10.45 -8.88
C HIS A 42 23.60 9.20 -9.05
N ASP A 43 23.01 8.01 -8.93
CA ASP A 43 23.75 6.73 -9.05
C ASP A 43 24.33 6.54 -10.46
N ILE A 44 23.58 6.93 -11.50
CA ILE A 44 24.04 6.89 -12.90
C ILE A 44 25.17 7.88 -13.15
N LEU A 45 25.01 9.13 -12.70
CA LEU A 45 26.00 10.20 -12.89
C LEU A 45 27.30 9.93 -12.13
N ALA A 46 27.20 9.30 -10.95
CA ALA A 46 28.35 8.87 -10.17
C ALA A 46 29.05 7.61 -10.75
N THR A 47 28.61 7.09 -11.91
CA THR A 47 29.10 5.84 -12.53
C THR A 47 29.09 4.62 -11.61
N THR A 48 28.31 4.70 -10.53
CA THR A 48 28.18 3.64 -9.49
C THR A 48 26.93 2.78 -9.74
N PHE A 49 26.17 3.09 -10.79
CA PHE A 49 25.01 2.32 -11.20
C PHE A 49 25.43 0.98 -11.81
N ASP A 50 25.60 -0.01 -10.94
CA ASP A 50 25.73 -1.42 -11.32
C ASP A 50 24.42 -2.16 -10.99
N PRO A 51 23.58 -2.46 -12.01
CA PRO A 51 22.32 -3.17 -11.80
C PRO A 51 22.52 -4.64 -11.40
N THR A 52 23.74 -5.19 -11.49
CA THR A 52 24.04 -6.53 -10.96
C THR A 52 24.34 -6.52 -9.47
N ASN A 53 24.56 -5.34 -8.87
CA ASN A 53 24.68 -5.18 -7.43
C ASN A 53 23.30 -5.26 -6.76
N ALA A 54 23.13 -6.24 -5.88
CA ALA A 54 21.89 -6.47 -5.14
C ALA A 54 21.42 -5.21 -4.37
N ALA A 55 22.33 -4.41 -3.80
CA ALA A 55 21.96 -3.22 -3.04
C ALA A 55 21.38 -2.11 -3.92
N VAL A 56 21.97 -1.86 -5.10
CA VAL A 56 21.47 -0.87 -6.07
C VAL A 56 20.11 -1.32 -6.60
N PHE A 57 19.99 -2.60 -6.98
CA PHE A 57 18.73 -3.18 -7.43
C PHE A 57 17.63 -3.07 -6.35
N GLN A 58 17.92 -3.48 -5.11
CA GLN A 58 16.98 -3.40 -3.99
C GLN A 58 16.55 -1.96 -3.68
N SER A 59 17.46 -0.99 -3.75
CA SER A 59 17.17 0.43 -3.54
C SER A 59 16.15 0.95 -4.57
N VAL A 60 16.41 0.69 -5.87
CA VAL A 60 15.53 1.13 -6.96
C VAL A 60 14.17 0.47 -6.87
N PHE A 61 14.11 -0.86 -6.72
CA PHE A 61 12.85 -1.58 -6.59
C PHE A 61 12.08 -1.17 -5.33
N GLY A 62 12.77 -0.97 -4.20
CA GLY A 62 12.16 -0.49 -2.96
C GLY A 62 11.54 0.91 -3.10
N GLY A 63 12.19 1.79 -3.87
CA GLY A 63 11.64 3.11 -4.23
C GLY A 63 10.41 3.00 -5.15
N ILE A 64 10.47 2.16 -6.19
CA ILE A 64 9.31 1.89 -7.07
C ILE A 64 8.11 1.39 -6.26
N PHE A 65 8.32 0.41 -5.37
CA PHE A 65 7.24 -0.09 -4.51
C PHE A 65 6.67 0.99 -3.61
N THR A 66 7.49 1.92 -3.11
CA THR A 66 7.01 3.06 -2.31
C THR A 66 6.03 3.92 -3.12
N VAL A 67 6.37 4.23 -4.38
CA VAL A 67 5.51 5.01 -5.27
C VAL A 67 4.22 4.26 -5.62
N VAL A 68 4.33 2.96 -5.96
CA VAL A 68 3.16 2.12 -6.29
C VAL A 68 2.21 2.02 -5.11
N ILE A 69 2.71 1.74 -3.90
CA ILE A 69 1.90 1.69 -2.67
C ILE A 69 1.18 3.02 -2.46
N ALA A 70 1.86 4.15 -2.61
CA ALA A 70 1.25 5.47 -2.42
C ALA A 70 0.16 5.78 -3.47
N LEU A 71 0.37 5.39 -4.73
CA LEU A 71 -0.62 5.51 -5.80
C LEU A 71 -1.84 4.62 -5.54
N GLU A 72 -1.62 3.39 -5.08
CA GLU A 72 -2.68 2.44 -4.76
C GLU A 72 -3.51 2.91 -3.57
N PHE A 73 -2.88 3.43 -2.52
CA PHE A 73 -3.58 4.05 -1.39
C PHE A 73 -4.44 5.24 -1.83
N LYS A 74 -3.90 6.16 -2.66
CA LYS A 74 -4.67 7.30 -3.20
C LYS A 74 -5.91 6.81 -3.96
N ARG A 75 -5.75 5.81 -4.84
CA ARG A 75 -6.85 5.21 -5.61
C ARG A 75 -7.88 4.54 -4.69
N SER A 76 -7.43 3.79 -3.68
CA SER A 76 -8.29 3.13 -2.70
C SER A 76 -9.15 4.11 -1.91
N ILE A 77 -8.58 5.26 -1.50
CA ILE A 77 -9.29 6.33 -0.80
C ILE A 77 -10.31 7.03 -1.71
N LEU A 78 -9.95 7.33 -2.96
CA LEU A 78 -10.85 8.01 -3.90
C LEU A 78 -12.06 7.14 -4.27
N VAL A 79 -11.84 5.85 -4.59
CA VAL A 79 -12.92 4.90 -4.88
C VAL A 79 -13.85 4.71 -3.68
N THR A 80 -13.29 4.79 -2.47
CA THR A 80 -14.01 4.72 -1.19
C THR A 80 -14.98 5.88 -0.97
N SER A 81 -14.67 7.07 -1.50
CA SER A 81 -15.52 8.26 -1.36
C SER A 81 -16.69 8.26 -2.34
N GLU A 82 -16.66 7.46 -3.40
CA GLU A 82 -17.64 7.51 -4.49
C GLU A 82 -18.74 6.43 -4.40
N ARG A 83 -18.57 5.37 -3.60
CA ARG A 83 -19.58 4.29 -3.47
C ARG A 83 -19.81 3.84 -2.03
N ASP A 84 -21.07 3.91 -1.64
CA ASP A 84 -21.68 3.45 -0.39
C ASP A 84 -21.86 1.91 -0.37
N GLU A 85 -20.89 1.16 -0.91
CA GLU A 85 -20.96 -0.31 -1.01
C GLU A 85 -19.75 -0.94 -0.32
N GLY A 86 -20.05 -1.85 0.62
CA GLY A 86 -19.08 -2.58 1.44
C GLY A 86 -18.27 -3.66 0.68
N PRO A 87 -18.01 -4.78 1.36
CA PRO A 87 -16.89 -5.77 1.33
C PRO A 87 -15.65 -5.63 0.42
N VAL A 88 -15.76 -5.08 -0.79
CA VAL A 88 -14.67 -4.96 -1.79
C VAL A 88 -13.48 -4.14 -1.28
N ARG A 89 -13.73 -3.17 -0.39
CA ARG A 89 -12.71 -2.31 0.25
C ARG A 89 -11.69 -3.09 1.08
N VAL A 90 -12.16 -4.05 1.86
CA VAL A 90 -11.31 -4.79 2.80
C VAL A 90 -10.27 -5.59 2.02
N ARG A 91 -10.63 -6.12 0.85
CA ARG A 91 -9.70 -6.83 -0.04
C ARG A 91 -8.56 -5.95 -0.53
N VAL A 92 -8.84 -4.73 -0.98
CA VAL A 92 -7.80 -3.80 -1.47
C VAL A 92 -6.84 -3.45 -0.34
N VAL A 93 -7.34 -3.17 0.86
CA VAL A 93 -6.49 -2.90 2.04
C VAL A 93 -5.62 -4.10 2.41
N ILE A 94 -6.18 -5.31 2.39
CA ILE A 94 -5.40 -6.55 2.64
C ILE A 94 -4.33 -6.74 1.56
N LEU A 95 -4.66 -6.53 0.28
CA LEU A 95 -3.72 -6.65 -0.84
C LEU A 95 -2.58 -5.64 -0.71
N ILE A 96 -2.85 -4.40 -0.29
CA ILE A 96 -1.82 -3.40 -0.01
C ILE A 96 -0.94 -3.86 1.17
N GLY A 97 -1.53 -4.44 2.22
CA GLY A 97 -0.79 -5.05 3.32
C GLY A 97 0.13 -6.19 2.87
N MET A 98 -0.36 -7.09 2.00
CA MET A 98 0.43 -8.15 1.40
C MET A 98 1.58 -7.59 0.56
N LEU A 99 1.32 -6.58 -0.28
CA LEU A 99 2.33 -5.89 -1.07
C LEU A 99 3.42 -5.25 -0.19
N ALA A 100 3.05 -4.67 0.96
CA ALA A 100 4.00 -4.10 1.91
C ALA A 100 4.93 -5.16 2.52
N ILE A 101 4.41 -6.35 2.83
CA ILE A 101 5.24 -7.48 3.31
C ILE A 101 6.17 -7.98 2.19
N VAL A 102 5.65 -8.11 0.95
CA VAL A 102 6.46 -8.49 -0.22
C VAL A 102 7.61 -7.51 -0.44
N ARG A 103 7.35 -6.20 -0.33
CA ARG A 103 8.41 -5.18 -0.41
C ARG A 103 9.49 -5.42 0.65
N LYS A 104 9.10 -5.70 1.91
CA LYS A 104 10.05 -5.96 2.99
C LYS A 104 10.84 -7.26 2.77
N LEU A 105 10.24 -8.27 2.14
CA LEU A 105 10.93 -9.50 1.72
C LEU A 105 11.96 -9.25 0.60
N ILE A 106 11.64 -8.43 -0.40
CA ILE A 106 12.54 -8.15 -1.53
C ILE A 106 13.78 -7.36 -1.10
N ILE A 107 13.62 -6.42 -0.17
CA ILE A 107 14.72 -5.58 0.35
C ILE A 107 15.56 -6.34 1.39
N MET A 108 15.05 -7.44 1.94
CA MET A 108 15.75 -8.24 2.94
C MET A 108 16.96 -8.94 2.32
N ASP A 109 18.14 -8.75 2.89
CA ASP A 109 19.33 -9.50 2.52
C ASP A 109 19.35 -10.84 3.27
N LEU A 110 18.89 -11.90 2.59
CA LEU A 110 18.83 -13.25 3.16
C LEU A 110 20.21 -13.82 3.55
N ALA A 111 21.31 -13.25 3.07
CA ALA A 111 22.65 -13.71 3.42
C ALA A 111 23.11 -13.25 4.81
N HIS A 112 22.58 -12.12 5.30
CA HIS A 112 22.97 -11.52 6.58
C HIS A 112 21.85 -11.50 7.63
N GLU A 113 20.62 -11.81 7.24
CA GLU A 113 19.44 -11.73 8.10
C GLU A 113 19.21 -13.01 8.92
N ASN A 114 18.78 -12.83 10.17
CA ASN A 114 18.53 -13.95 11.09
C ASN A 114 17.37 -14.83 10.61
N ALA A 115 17.53 -16.15 10.64
CA ALA A 115 16.49 -17.11 10.26
C ALA A 115 15.15 -16.89 10.98
N LEU A 116 15.18 -16.42 12.23
CA LEU A 116 13.98 -16.05 13.00
C LEU A 116 13.19 -14.90 12.36
N GLN A 117 13.86 -13.92 11.77
CA GLN A 117 13.21 -12.77 11.14
C GLN A 117 12.53 -13.18 9.83
N LEU A 118 13.16 -14.06 9.05
CA LEU A 118 12.58 -14.65 7.85
C LEU A 118 11.33 -15.49 8.19
N LEU A 119 11.39 -16.29 9.25
CA LEU A 119 10.24 -17.07 9.73
C LEU A 119 9.10 -16.16 10.20
N ALA A 120 9.39 -15.11 10.98
CA ALA A 120 8.37 -14.15 11.42
C ALA A 120 7.67 -13.48 10.22
N LEU A 121 8.44 -13.09 9.20
CA LEU A 121 7.88 -12.47 8.00
C LEU A 121 7.05 -13.46 7.16
N SER A 122 7.47 -14.72 7.09
CA SER A 122 6.73 -15.80 6.43
C SER A 122 5.40 -16.10 7.12
N VAL A 123 5.40 -16.16 8.46
CA VAL A 123 4.18 -16.35 9.26
C VAL A 123 3.23 -15.16 9.09
N ALA A 124 3.74 -13.93 9.11
CA ALA A 124 2.93 -12.74 8.85
C ALA A 124 2.30 -12.76 7.44
N PHE A 125 3.08 -13.14 6.42
CA PHE A 125 2.58 -13.26 5.05
C PHE A 125 1.50 -14.35 4.91
N LEU A 126 1.70 -15.52 5.52
CA LEU A 126 0.70 -16.59 5.57
C LEU A 126 -0.57 -16.17 6.30
N SER A 127 -0.44 -15.47 7.43
CA SER A 127 -1.58 -14.95 8.19
C SER A 127 -2.43 -14.00 7.35
N LEU A 128 -1.81 -13.05 6.64
CA LEU A 128 -2.52 -12.17 5.70
C LEU A 128 -3.17 -12.95 4.55
N GLY A 129 -2.51 -13.99 4.04
CA GLY A 129 -3.07 -14.88 3.01
C GLY A 129 -4.35 -15.61 3.48
N ILE A 130 -4.37 -16.06 4.73
CA ILE A 130 -5.56 -16.69 5.35
C ILE A 130 -6.69 -15.67 5.47
N VAL A 131 -6.41 -14.46 5.96
CA VAL A 131 -7.41 -13.38 6.08
C VAL A 131 -7.98 -13.03 4.70
N TYR A 132 -7.12 -12.91 3.67
CA TYR A 132 -7.57 -12.67 2.30
C TYR A 132 -8.48 -13.79 1.78
N TRP A 133 -8.13 -15.05 2.02
CA TRP A 133 -8.95 -16.19 1.60
C TRP A 133 -10.33 -16.19 2.27
N LEU A 134 -10.39 -15.90 3.58
CA LEU A 134 -11.64 -15.87 4.35
C LEU A 134 -12.57 -14.75 3.86
N VAL A 135 -12.06 -13.53 3.72
CA VAL A 135 -12.83 -12.38 3.19
C VAL A 135 -13.31 -12.68 1.76
N ARG A 136 -12.47 -13.32 0.94
CA ARG A 136 -12.85 -13.72 -0.42
C ARG A 136 -13.97 -14.76 -0.42
N ASP A 137 -13.96 -15.73 0.50
CA ASP A 137 -14.99 -16.78 0.58
C ASP A 137 -16.34 -16.22 1.04
N GLN A 138 -16.35 -15.28 1.99
CA GLN A 138 -17.57 -14.64 2.50
C GLN A 138 -18.35 -13.93 1.39
N ASP A 139 -17.71 -13.05 0.62
CA ASP A 139 -18.41 -12.34 -0.47
C ASP A 139 -18.90 -13.32 -1.57
N ARG A 140 -18.26 -14.47 -1.72
CA ARG A 140 -18.65 -15.50 -2.69
C ARG A 140 -19.90 -16.28 -2.26
N ARG A 141 -20.18 -16.32 -0.95
CA ARG A 141 -21.39 -16.88 -0.37
C ARG A 141 -22.54 -15.89 -0.42
N GLU A 142 -22.29 -14.60 -0.14
CA GLU A 142 -23.31 -13.55 -0.25
C GLU A 142 -23.86 -13.37 -1.67
N MET A 143 -23.08 -13.68 -2.72
CA MET A 143 -23.55 -13.66 -4.11
C MET A 143 -24.39 -14.89 -4.53
N LYS A 144 -24.54 -15.89 -3.65
CA LYS A 144 -25.29 -17.13 -3.96
C LYS A 144 -26.65 -17.23 -3.26
N ASP A 145 -26.94 -16.33 -2.32
CA ASP A 145 -28.25 -16.17 -1.68
C ASP A 145 -29.05 -15.06 -2.37
#